data_AF-A0A2U8E3P4-F1
#
_entry.id   AF-A0A2U8E3P4-F1
#
_cell.length_a   1.000
_cell.length_b   1.000
_cell.length_c   1.000
_cell.angle_alpha   90.00
_cell.angle_beta   90.00
_cell.angle_gamma   90.00
#
_symmetry.space_group_name_H-M   'P 1'
#
loop_
_entity.id
_entity.type
_entity.pdbx_description
1 polymer ?
#
loop_
_entity_poly.entity_id
_entity_poly.type
_entity_poly.pdbx_seq_one_letter_code
_entity_poly.pdbx_strand_id
1 'polypeptide(L)'
;MEAFCFKELTVRDEELVCLAGIVAFADRLVRRKASLGWSRNLEIVMPVAEPRFWQQPEIVDTLLEALRYLTGDAWRFKFIKRAGRLPRVRQAEMDLGQGEFQVIPFSNGMDSFAQSRLLRKERPHISPIRVTAWNHGLAGSRTWLTDADGTRYRRVAVPIKFSFKGNADQTYRTRGFLFSVLAGLAAHMSGAKSIVIPEAGQGALGPSLVPVGAESPHRGSHPGFSRRMAAFFRAFWQKTISFEHPQLWHTKGEVLTMLKKENLHEGWEKTFSCSRGQRDIRTERHKKIHCGICSGCMLRRLAVFSADLPEPADTYMWPDLSASSLEESLCEDARRPVSTNDWDIAVHAVMAMEDLARLANTPITHPKMENALFDAFGNNPQQLAGGAEPLRRLLLAHQTEWRKFTQQLGPESWVNQQIAHL
;
A
#
# COMPACT_ATOMS: atom_id res chain seq x y z
N MET A 1 -4.76 22.40 0.95
CA MET A 1 -3.68 21.77 0.15
C MET A 1 -2.56 22.78 0.01
N GLU A 2 -1.50 22.72 0.82
CA GLU A 2 -0.32 23.57 0.55
C GLU A 2 0.46 22.98 -0.65
N ALA A 3 0.51 23.74 -1.75
CA ALA A 3 1.67 24.00 -2.61
C ALA A 3 2.39 22.87 -3.41
N PHE A 4 1.73 21.94 -4.12
CA PHE A 4 2.46 21.02 -5.04
C PHE A 4 1.67 20.54 -6.28
N CYS A 5 1.19 21.44 -7.14
CA CYS A 5 0.45 21.08 -8.35
C CYS A 5 1.22 21.51 -9.61
N PHE A 6 1.19 20.69 -10.66
CA PHE A 6 1.91 20.96 -11.92
C PHE A 6 1.26 22.07 -12.75
N LYS A 7 -0.04 22.28 -12.55
CA LYS A 7 -0.92 23.26 -13.23
C LYS A 7 -2.01 23.70 -12.25
N GLU A 8 -2.73 24.77 -12.55
CA GLU A 8 -3.93 25.14 -11.78
C GLU A 8 -4.97 24.01 -11.80
N LEU A 9 -5.48 23.63 -10.64
CA LEU A 9 -6.53 22.62 -10.53
C LEU A 9 -7.87 23.17 -10.98
N THR A 10 -8.64 22.36 -11.71
CA THR A 10 -10.05 22.68 -11.94
C THR A 10 -10.83 22.54 -10.62
N VAL A 11 -11.99 23.19 -10.53
CA VAL A 11 -12.90 23.05 -9.37
C VAL A 11 -13.25 21.57 -9.12
N ARG A 12 -13.38 20.77 -10.19
CA ARG A 12 -13.70 19.35 -10.09
C ARG A 12 -12.52 18.56 -9.52
N ASP A 13 -11.29 18.87 -9.93
CA ASP A 13 -10.08 18.22 -9.39
C ASP A 13 -9.91 18.51 -7.89
N GLU A 14 -10.13 19.76 -7.48
CA GLU A 14 -10.11 20.13 -6.05
C GLU A 14 -11.17 19.37 -5.25
N GLU A 15 -12.38 19.26 -5.79
CA GLU A 15 -13.47 18.50 -5.19
C GLU A 15 -13.16 17.01 -5.11
N LEU A 16 -12.49 16.44 -6.11
CA LEU A 16 -12.06 15.04 -6.09
C LEU A 16 -11.04 14.77 -4.96
N VAL A 17 -10.07 15.67 -4.75
CA VAL A 17 -9.15 15.55 -3.62
C VAL A 17 -9.90 15.69 -2.28
N CYS A 18 -10.88 16.59 -2.21
CA CYS A 18 -11.74 16.72 -1.04
C CYS A 18 -12.54 15.44 -0.77
N LEU A 19 -13.13 14.83 -1.81
CA LEU A 19 -13.85 13.56 -1.72
C LEU A 19 -12.95 12.47 -1.14
N ALA A 20 -11.72 12.33 -1.66
CA ALA A 20 -10.75 11.37 -1.14
C ALA A 20 -10.41 11.61 0.33
N GLY A 21 -10.24 12.87 0.73
CA GLY A 21 -10.05 13.25 2.13
C GLY A 21 -11.27 12.91 3.01
N ILE A 22 -12.48 13.18 2.54
CA ILE A 22 -13.74 12.90 3.26
C ILE A 22 -13.93 11.39 3.44
N VAL A 23 -13.72 10.61 2.40
CA VAL A 23 -13.79 9.14 2.44
C VAL A 23 -12.77 8.57 3.44
N ALA A 24 -11.52 9.05 3.37
CA ALA A 24 -10.47 8.65 4.30
C ALA A 24 -10.78 9.04 5.75
N PHE A 25 -11.39 10.21 5.95
CA PHE A 25 -11.82 10.67 7.26
C PHE A 25 -12.97 9.80 7.80
N ALA A 26 -14.00 9.54 7.00
CA ALA A 26 -15.17 8.75 7.39
C ALA A 26 -14.81 7.30 7.78
N ASP A 27 -13.95 6.65 6.99
CA ASP A 27 -13.45 5.30 7.27
C ASP A 27 -12.72 5.22 8.61
N ARG A 28 -12.02 6.30 9.00
CA ARG A 28 -11.31 6.37 10.27
C ARG A 28 -12.17 6.86 11.43
N LEU A 29 -13.20 7.64 11.16
CA LEU A 29 -14.11 8.18 12.16
C LEU A 29 -15.05 7.11 12.71
N VAL A 30 -15.66 6.31 11.83
CA VAL A 30 -16.64 5.29 12.21
C VAL A 30 -15.93 3.96 12.46
N ARG A 31 -15.65 3.58 13.70
CA ARG A 31 -14.88 2.35 13.98
C ARG A 31 -15.62 1.08 13.62
N ARG A 32 -14.91 0.10 13.03
CA ARG A 32 -15.37 -1.29 12.94
C ARG A 32 -15.42 -1.91 14.34
N LYS A 33 -16.46 -2.70 14.61
CA LYS A 33 -16.66 -3.43 15.86
C LYS A 33 -16.71 -4.91 15.54
N ALA A 34 -15.74 -5.67 16.04
CA ALA A 34 -15.68 -7.12 15.78
C ALA A 34 -16.99 -7.85 16.14
N SER A 35 -17.68 -7.39 17.19
CA SER A 35 -18.97 -7.94 17.64
C SER A 35 -20.15 -7.73 16.69
N LEU A 36 -20.03 -6.86 15.68
CA LEU A 36 -21.10 -6.54 14.72
C LEU A 36 -20.77 -7.01 13.29
N GLY A 37 -19.65 -7.73 13.12
CA GLY A 37 -19.12 -8.08 11.80
C GLY A 37 -18.27 -6.98 11.16
N TRP A 38 -17.79 -7.25 9.95
CA TRP A 38 -16.84 -6.37 9.26
C TRP A 38 -17.46 -5.09 8.70
N SER A 39 -18.62 -5.21 8.05
CA SER A 39 -19.18 -4.19 7.18
C SER A 39 -19.89 -3.08 7.96
N ARG A 40 -19.73 -1.83 7.51
CA ARG A 40 -20.46 -0.65 8.01
C ARG A 40 -21.33 -0.06 6.90
N ASN A 41 -22.35 0.70 7.31
CA ASN A 41 -23.09 1.59 6.42
C ASN A 41 -22.57 3.01 6.57
N LEU A 42 -22.00 3.59 5.50
CA LEU A 42 -21.40 4.91 5.49
C LEU A 42 -22.12 5.80 4.47
N GLU A 43 -22.73 6.88 4.96
CA GLU A 43 -23.37 7.89 4.13
C GLU A 43 -22.58 9.20 4.15
N ILE A 44 -22.26 9.71 2.97
CA ILE A 44 -21.52 10.95 2.78
C ILE A 44 -22.40 11.96 2.06
N VAL A 45 -22.63 13.10 2.70
CA VAL A 45 -23.24 14.28 2.07
C VAL A 45 -22.12 15.27 1.75
N MET A 46 -21.83 15.46 0.46
CA MET A 46 -20.71 16.30 0.01
C MET A 46 -21.21 17.53 -0.78
N PRO A 47 -20.94 18.77 -0.32
CA PRO A 47 -21.22 19.97 -1.09
C PRO A 47 -20.24 20.16 -2.26
N VAL A 48 -20.77 20.26 -3.48
CA VAL A 48 -20.02 20.39 -4.75
C VAL A 48 -20.53 21.57 -5.59
N ALA A 49 -19.70 22.05 -6.51
CA ALA A 49 -20.04 23.15 -7.41
C ALA A 49 -21.12 22.73 -8.41
N GLU A 50 -21.02 21.52 -8.96
CA GLU A 50 -21.91 21.01 -10.01
C GLU A 50 -22.51 19.65 -9.60
N PRO A 51 -23.61 19.62 -8.83
CA PRO A 51 -24.20 18.37 -8.38
C PRO A 51 -24.58 17.42 -9.51
N ARG A 52 -25.10 17.97 -10.63
CA ARG A 52 -25.49 17.18 -11.81
C ARG A 52 -24.34 16.37 -12.40
N PHE A 53 -23.11 16.89 -12.34
CA PHE A 53 -21.93 16.15 -12.81
C PHE A 53 -21.66 14.97 -11.87
N TRP A 54 -21.53 15.22 -10.57
CA TRP A 54 -21.24 14.19 -9.57
C TRP A 54 -22.34 13.14 -9.40
N GLN A 55 -23.58 13.46 -9.76
CA GLN A 55 -24.74 12.57 -9.73
C GLN A 55 -24.91 11.74 -11.00
N GLN A 56 -24.03 11.88 -11.99
CA GLN A 56 -24.07 11.01 -13.17
C GLN A 56 -23.93 9.54 -12.73
N PRO A 57 -24.79 8.63 -13.22
CA PRO A 57 -24.76 7.22 -12.80
C PRO A 57 -23.37 6.59 -12.95
N GLU A 58 -22.69 6.83 -14.07
CA GLU A 58 -21.36 6.27 -14.34
C GLU A 58 -20.32 6.68 -13.28
N ILE A 59 -20.33 7.94 -12.81
CA ILE A 59 -19.40 8.43 -11.78
C ILE A 59 -19.74 7.81 -10.43
N VAL A 60 -21.02 7.79 -10.06
CA VAL A 60 -21.47 7.25 -8.76
C VAL A 60 -21.22 5.75 -8.68
N ASP A 61 -21.58 5.00 -9.72
CA ASP A 61 -21.49 3.54 -9.73
C ASP A 61 -20.03 3.07 -9.68
N THR A 62 -19.15 3.68 -10.48
CA THR A 62 -17.71 3.34 -10.47
C THR A 62 -17.03 3.75 -9.16
N LEU A 63 -17.41 4.88 -8.56
CA LEU A 63 -16.94 5.28 -7.22
C LEU A 63 -17.37 4.27 -6.15
N LEU A 64 -18.65 3.89 -6.14
CA LEU A 64 -19.19 2.93 -5.20
C LEU A 64 -18.57 1.55 -5.38
N GLU A 65 -18.37 1.10 -6.62
CA GLU A 65 -17.72 -0.18 -6.91
C GLU A 65 -16.28 -0.21 -6.36
N ALA A 66 -15.49 0.83 -6.61
CA ALA A 66 -14.12 0.93 -6.11
C ALA A 66 -14.07 0.91 -4.57
N LEU A 67 -14.93 1.67 -3.89
CA LEU A 67 -14.95 1.76 -2.43
C LEU A 67 -15.46 0.49 -1.76
N ARG A 68 -16.54 -0.11 -2.28
CA ARG A 68 -17.07 -1.38 -1.76
C ARG A 68 -16.03 -2.49 -1.88
N TYR A 69 -15.37 -2.57 -3.04
CA TYR A 69 -14.33 -3.55 -3.29
C TYR A 69 -13.13 -3.41 -2.34
N LEU A 70 -12.71 -2.18 -2.09
CA LEU A 70 -11.56 -1.87 -1.25
C LEU A 70 -11.82 -2.11 0.25
N THR A 71 -13.05 -1.84 0.71
CA THR A 71 -13.33 -1.69 2.15
C THR A 71 -14.24 -2.77 2.72
N GLY A 72 -15.06 -3.43 1.89
CA GLY A 72 -16.13 -4.31 2.33
C GLY A 72 -17.29 -3.58 3.02
N ASP A 73 -17.34 -2.24 2.97
CA ASP A 73 -18.42 -1.43 3.53
C ASP A 73 -19.47 -1.07 2.48
N ALA A 74 -20.68 -0.78 2.94
CA ALA A 74 -21.73 -0.18 2.13
C ALA A 74 -21.61 1.34 2.13
N TRP A 75 -21.33 1.92 0.97
CA TRP A 75 -21.21 3.37 0.77
C TRP A 75 -22.46 3.95 0.09
N ARG A 76 -22.83 5.18 0.50
CA ARG A 76 -23.85 6.02 -0.13
C ARG A 76 -23.36 7.46 -0.23
N PHE A 77 -23.59 8.11 -1.37
CA PHE A 77 -23.19 9.50 -1.60
C PHE A 77 -24.39 10.36 -1.97
N LYS A 78 -24.48 11.54 -1.37
CA LYS A 78 -25.41 12.60 -1.73
C LYS A 78 -24.64 13.88 -2.02
N PHE A 79 -24.59 14.26 -3.29
CA PHE A 79 -23.95 15.50 -3.72
C PHE A 79 -24.96 16.64 -3.72
N ILE A 80 -24.67 17.72 -2.98
CA ILE A 80 -25.53 18.90 -2.87
C ILE A 80 -24.83 20.14 -3.41
N LYS A 81 -25.59 21.15 -3.86
CA LYS A 81 -25.01 22.41 -4.34
C LYS A 81 -24.31 23.13 -3.19
N ARG A 82 -23.04 23.45 -3.34
CA ARG A 82 -22.28 24.23 -2.36
C ARG A 82 -22.76 25.69 -2.36
N ALA A 83 -23.03 26.23 -1.18
CA ALA A 83 -23.49 27.61 -0.99
C ALA A 83 -22.39 28.68 -1.17
N GLY A 84 -21.11 28.30 -1.12
CA GLY A 84 -19.96 29.20 -1.21
C GLY A 84 -18.82 28.69 -2.09
N ARG A 85 -17.84 29.55 -2.34
CA ARG A 85 -16.59 29.17 -3.03
C ARG A 85 -15.63 28.53 -2.04
N LEU A 86 -14.87 27.54 -2.51
CA LEU A 86 -13.73 27.05 -1.74
C LEU A 86 -12.68 28.18 -1.65
N PRO A 87 -11.97 28.31 -0.52
CA PRO A 87 -10.85 29.24 -0.44
C PRO A 87 -9.84 28.90 -1.53
N ARG A 88 -9.51 29.87 -2.40
CA ARG A 88 -8.43 29.69 -3.37
C ARG A 88 -7.13 29.53 -2.61
N VAL A 89 -6.52 28.36 -2.71
CA VAL A 89 -5.16 28.19 -2.22
C VAL A 89 -4.23 28.71 -3.31
N ARG A 90 -3.34 29.66 -2.98
CA ARG A 90 -2.32 30.12 -3.93
C ARG A 90 -1.46 28.92 -4.35
N GLN A 91 -1.57 28.52 -5.60
CA GLN A 91 -0.74 27.47 -6.21
C GLN A 91 0.33 28.16 -7.06
N ALA A 92 1.60 27.83 -6.80
CA ALA A 92 2.68 28.10 -7.73
C ALA A 92 2.80 26.88 -8.65
N GLU A 93 2.79 27.09 -9.96
CA GLU A 93 2.97 26.01 -10.91
C GLU A 93 4.35 25.37 -10.76
N MET A 94 4.38 24.05 -10.82
CA MET A 94 5.62 23.28 -10.86
C MET A 94 5.88 22.80 -12.27
N ASP A 95 6.82 23.45 -12.96
CA ASP A 95 7.18 23.06 -14.31
C ASP A 95 7.83 21.65 -14.32
N LEU A 96 7.19 20.75 -15.06
CA LEU A 96 7.69 19.41 -15.33
C LEU A 96 8.73 19.40 -16.46
N GLY A 97 8.78 20.44 -17.30
CA GLY A 97 9.56 20.44 -18.52
C GLY A 97 9.04 19.42 -19.54
N GLN A 98 9.83 19.21 -20.60
CA GLN A 98 9.55 18.18 -21.61
C GLN A 98 10.07 16.81 -21.14
N GLY A 99 9.30 15.75 -21.41
CA GLY A 99 9.70 14.37 -21.12
C GLY A 99 8.53 13.42 -21.00
N GLU A 100 8.85 12.15 -20.78
CA GLU A 100 7.87 11.11 -20.48
C GLU A 100 7.86 10.83 -18.98
N PHE A 101 6.67 10.67 -18.40
CA PHE A 101 6.51 10.51 -16.97
C PHE A 101 5.72 9.26 -16.61
N GLN A 102 6.05 8.67 -15.46
CA GLN A 102 5.22 7.68 -14.78
C GLN A 102 5.01 8.09 -13.34
N VAL A 103 3.81 7.87 -12.82
CA VAL A 103 3.46 8.23 -11.45
C VAL A 103 3.63 7.02 -10.55
N ILE A 104 4.28 7.19 -9.40
CA ILE A 104 4.44 6.17 -8.37
C ILE A 104 3.83 6.69 -7.07
N PRO A 105 2.76 6.07 -6.53
CA PRO A 105 2.36 6.27 -5.15
C PRO A 105 3.52 5.85 -4.23
N PHE A 106 4.14 6.83 -3.57
CA PHE A 106 5.38 6.64 -2.85
C PHE A 106 5.10 6.74 -1.34
N SER A 107 5.14 5.62 -0.63
CA SER A 107 4.85 5.55 0.80
C SER A 107 6.08 5.74 1.69
N ASN A 108 7.27 5.86 1.08
CA ASN A 108 8.57 5.70 1.72
C ASN A 108 8.79 4.29 2.32
N GLY A 109 8.00 3.32 1.86
CA GLY A 109 8.17 1.90 2.13
C GLY A 109 9.13 1.25 1.14
N MET A 110 9.58 0.05 1.50
CA MET A 110 10.56 -0.75 0.76
C MET A 110 10.16 -0.99 -0.71
N ASP A 111 8.90 -1.34 -0.97
CA ASP A 111 8.38 -1.58 -2.33
C ASP A 111 8.47 -0.31 -3.19
N SER A 112 7.93 0.80 -2.69
CA SER A 112 7.94 2.07 -3.41
C SER A 112 9.34 2.57 -3.70
N PHE A 113 10.29 2.33 -2.78
CA PHE A 113 11.70 2.61 -2.99
C PHE A 113 12.27 1.72 -4.10
N ALA A 114 12.13 0.40 -3.98
CA ALA A 114 12.72 -0.55 -4.92
C ALA A 114 12.19 -0.34 -6.35
N GLN A 115 10.87 -0.29 -6.54
CA GLN A 115 10.29 -0.07 -7.87
C GLN A 115 10.68 1.29 -8.44
N SER A 116 10.75 2.34 -7.62
CA SER A 116 11.13 3.65 -8.14
C SER A 116 12.59 3.71 -8.60
N ARG A 117 13.47 2.87 -8.05
CA ARG A 117 14.86 2.72 -8.47
C ARG A 117 14.99 1.83 -9.71
N LEU A 118 14.29 0.69 -9.72
CA LEU A 118 14.25 -0.23 -10.86
C LEU A 118 13.68 0.42 -12.13
N LEU A 119 12.79 1.40 -11.98
CA LEU A 119 12.22 2.13 -13.13
C LEU A 119 13.29 2.69 -14.08
N ARG A 120 14.42 3.15 -13.54
CA ARG A 120 15.53 3.69 -14.35
C ARG A 120 16.08 2.65 -15.32
N LYS A 121 16.18 1.39 -14.88
CA LYS A 121 16.67 0.27 -15.69
C LYS A 121 15.62 -0.17 -16.70
N GLU A 122 14.38 -0.28 -16.24
CA GLU A 122 13.25 -0.74 -17.05
C GLU A 122 12.92 0.24 -18.18
N ARG A 123 13.01 1.56 -17.91
CA ARG A 123 12.61 2.63 -18.82
C ARG A 123 13.50 3.88 -18.64
N PRO A 124 14.73 3.91 -19.18
CA PRO A 124 15.72 4.96 -18.91
C PRO A 124 15.30 6.37 -19.36
N HIS A 125 14.34 6.49 -20.28
CA HIS A 125 13.83 7.77 -20.78
C HIS A 125 12.64 8.31 -19.98
N ILE A 126 12.10 7.54 -19.04
CA ILE A 126 10.92 7.93 -18.25
C ILE A 126 11.36 8.43 -16.87
N SER A 127 10.91 9.63 -16.52
CA SER A 127 11.14 10.20 -15.20
C SER A 127 9.99 9.88 -14.22
N PRO A 128 10.27 9.35 -13.01
CA PRO A 128 9.23 9.11 -12.03
C PRO A 128 8.71 10.40 -11.39
N ILE A 129 7.39 10.43 -11.17
CA ILE A 129 6.70 11.38 -10.30
C ILE A 129 6.27 10.62 -9.04
N ARG A 130 6.96 10.86 -7.93
CA ARG A 130 6.70 10.25 -6.63
C ARG A 130 5.64 11.05 -5.89
N VAL A 131 4.48 10.44 -5.66
CA VAL A 131 3.34 11.07 -4.97
C VAL A 131 3.22 10.52 -3.56
N THR A 132 3.37 11.40 -2.58
CA THR A 132 3.26 11.07 -1.16
C THR A 132 2.00 11.72 -0.58
N ALA A 133 1.21 10.95 0.16
CA ALA A 133 0.17 11.48 1.04
C ALA A 133 0.72 11.46 2.46
N TRP A 134 0.60 12.57 3.20
CA TRP A 134 1.12 12.73 4.56
C TRP A 134 2.65 12.80 4.65
N ASN A 135 3.16 13.76 5.43
CA ASN A 135 4.59 13.90 5.70
C ASN A 135 5.06 12.79 6.66
N HIS A 136 5.39 11.61 6.15
CA HIS A 136 6.21 10.61 6.85
C HIS A 136 7.70 11.03 6.88
N GLY A 137 7.98 12.31 7.04
CA GLY A 137 9.33 12.89 6.99
C GLY A 137 9.85 13.24 5.59
N LEU A 138 9.08 13.02 4.52
CA LEU A 138 9.44 13.47 3.18
C LEU A 138 8.62 14.69 2.77
N ALA A 139 9.25 15.87 2.76
CA ALA A 139 8.66 17.07 2.17
C ALA A 139 8.60 16.93 0.64
N GLY A 140 7.57 17.54 0.03
CA GLY A 140 7.52 17.75 -1.41
C GLY A 140 8.65 18.67 -1.86
N SER A 141 9.05 18.58 -3.13
CA SER A 141 10.11 19.43 -3.69
C SER A 141 9.64 20.15 -4.95
N ARG A 142 9.91 21.46 -5.00
CA ARG A 142 9.70 22.28 -6.20
C ARG A 142 10.80 22.09 -7.24
N THR A 143 11.95 21.54 -6.85
CA THR A 143 13.09 21.27 -7.75
C THR A 143 13.14 19.80 -8.14
N TRP A 144 13.80 19.51 -9.27
CA TRP A 144 14.09 18.14 -9.65
C TRP A 144 15.05 17.57 -8.61
N LEU A 145 14.76 16.36 -8.14
CA LEU A 145 15.63 15.63 -7.24
C LEU A 145 16.36 14.56 -8.03
N THR A 146 17.55 14.20 -7.56
CA THR A 146 18.36 13.15 -8.14
C THR A 146 18.68 12.15 -7.04
N ASP A 147 18.35 10.90 -7.30
CA ASP A 147 18.75 9.79 -6.44
C ASP A 147 20.25 9.49 -6.60
N ALA A 148 20.84 8.74 -5.68
CA ALA A 148 22.28 8.38 -5.73
C ALA A 148 22.70 7.67 -7.03
N ASP A 149 21.76 6.98 -7.69
CA ASP A 149 22.00 6.34 -8.97
C ASP A 149 21.94 7.32 -10.16
N GLY A 150 21.58 8.58 -9.96
CA GLY A 150 21.42 9.57 -11.03
C GLY A 150 19.98 9.69 -11.59
N THR A 151 19.01 8.92 -11.07
CA THR A 151 17.62 9.00 -11.50
C THR A 151 17.03 10.35 -11.11
N ARG A 152 16.65 11.13 -12.11
CA ARG A 152 15.93 12.39 -11.90
C ARG A 152 14.45 12.13 -11.68
N TYR A 153 13.90 12.69 -10.61
CA TYR A 153 12.48 12.51 -10.28
C TYR A 153 11.84 13.77 -9.72
N ARG A 154 10.51 13.82 -9.80
CA ARG A 154 9.70 14.82 -9.11
C ARG A 154 9.05 14.23 -7.88
N ARG A 155 8.96 15.03 -6.82
CA ARG A 155 8.29 14.65 -5.58
C ARG A 155 7.15 15.60 -5.26
N VAL A 156 5.95 15.06 -5.28
CA VAL A 156 4.72 15.75 -4.88
C VAL A 156 4.31 15.22 -3.52
N ALA A 157 4.13 16.13 -2.56
CA ALA A 157 3.61 15.80 -1.24
C ALA A 157 2.30 16.53 -1.04
N VAL A 158 1.22 15.78 -0.79
CA VAL A 158 -0.07 16.37 -0.48
C VAL A 158 -0.27 16.31 1.03
N PRO A 159 -0.21 17.45 1.74
CA PRO A 159 -0.44 17.47 3.17
C PRO A 159 -1.93 17.26 3.42
N ILE A 160 -2.25 16.06 3.90
CA ILE A 160 -3.57 15.70 4.38
C ILE A 160 -3.43 15.52 5.87
N LYS A 161 -4.28 16.16 6.67
CA LYS A 161 -4.27 16.04 8.13
C LYS A 161 -5.67 15.70 8.60
N PHE A 162 -5.79 14.67 9.43
CA PHE A 162 -7.04 14.30 10.06
C PHE A 162 -6.93 14.51 11.56
N SER A 163 -7.95 15.15 12.15
CA SER A 163 -8.11 15.28 13.59
C SER A 163 -9.39 14.56 14.00
N PHE A 164 -9.26 13.62 14.94
CA PHE A 164 -10.39 12.86 15.47
C PHE A 164 -10.58 13.17 16.95
N LYS A 165 -11.83 13.23 17.41
CA LYS A 165 -12.15 13.17 18.84
C LYS A 165 -12.16 11.69 19.23
N GLY A 166 -11.15 11.24 19.98
CA GLY A 166 -11.00 9.85 20.40
C GLY A 166 -10.18 8.96 19.45
N ASN A 167 -10.33 7.63 19.59
CA ASN A 167 -9.56 6.65 18.83
C ASN A 167 -10.12 6.48 17.41
N ALA A 168 -9.26 6.65 16.41
CA ALA A 168 -9.60 6.36 15.03
C ALA A 168 -9.61 4.84 14.75
N ASP A 169 -10.37 4.41 13.74
CA ASP A 169 -10.24 3.07 13.18
C ASP A 169 -8.82 2.84 12.68
N GLN A 170 -8.22 1.73 13.12
CA GLN A 170 -6.81 1.43 12.86
C GLN A 170 -6.60 0.71 11.52
N THR A 171 -7.64 0.12 10.93
CA THR A 171 -7.52 -0.65 9.68
C THR A 171 -7.27 0.25 8.47
N TYR A 172 -7.84 1.47 8.49
CA TYR A 172 -7.68 2.51 7.49
C TYR A 172 -7.74 2.00 6.03
N ARG A 173 -8.77 1.20 5.72
CA ARG A 173 -8.91 0.48 4.44
C ARG A 173 -8.99 1.43 3.23
N THR A 174 -9.44 2.66 3.42
CA THR A 174 -9.52 3.68 2.36
C THR A 174 -8.19 4.37 2.03
N ARG A 175 -7.08 4.02 2.70
CA ARG A 175 -5.76 4.57 2.38
C ARG A 175 -5.40 4.35 0.91
N GLY A 176 -5.70 3.18 0.34
CA GLY A 176 -5.49 2.87 -1.07
C GLY A 176 -6.21 3.86 -1.99
N PHE A 177 -7.50 4.11 -1.74
CA PHE A 177 -8.31 5.09 -2.49
C PHE A 177 -7.70 6.49 -2.47
N LEU A 178 -7.26 6.95 -1.29
CA LEU A 178 -6.62 8.25 -1.16
C LEU A 178 -5.37 8.37 -2.02
N PHE A 179 -4.46 7.39 -1.93
CA PHE A 179 -3.23 7.39 -2.73
C PHE A 179 -3.52 7.24 -4.23
N SER A 180 -4.49 6.41 -4.61
CA SER A 180 -4.91 6.25 -6.00
C SER A 180 -5.43 7.56 -6.57
N VAL A 181 -6.31 8.29 -5.86
CA VAL A 181 -6.82 9.60 -6.32
C VAL A 181 -5.69 10.60 -6.52
N LEU A 182 -4.75 10.70 -5.57
CA LEU A 182 -3.62 11.63 -5.70
C LEU A 182 -2.69 11.25 -6.86
N ALA A 183 -2.44 9.95 -7.06
CA ALA A 183 -1.66 9.47 -8.20
C ALA A 183 -2.38 9.67 -9.54
N GLY A 184 -3.70 9.44 -9.57
CA GLY A 184 -4.58 9.72 -10.70
C GLY A 184 -4.54 11.19 -11.10
N LEU A 185 -4.68 12.09 -10.12
CA LEU A 185 -4.59 13.52 -10.36
C LEU A 185 -3.21 13.91 -10.91
N ALA A 186 -2.13 13.41 -10.29
CA ALA A 186 -0.78 13.66 -10.78
C ALA A 186 -0.61 13.17 -12.23
N ALA A 187 -1.10 11.97 -12.55
CA ALA A 187 -1.01 11.39 -13.89
C ALA A 187 -1.84 12.18 -14.91
N HIS A 188 -3.06 12.58 -14.54
CA HIS A 188 -3.94 13.42 -15.36
C HIS A 188 -3.27 14.76 -15.70
N MET A 189 -2.67 15.42 -14.70
CA MET A 189 -2.06 16.73 -14.86
C MET A 189 -0.74 16.70 -15.64
N SER A 190 0.08 15.67 -15.42
CA SER A 190 1.38 15.52 -16.07
C SER A 190 1.30 14.86 -17.44
N GLY A 191 0.15 14.28 -17.81
CA GLY A 191 0.05 13.41 -18.99
C GLY A 191 0.94 12.16 -18.87
N ALA A 192 1.11 11.63 -17.65
CA ALA A 192 1.94 10.45 -17.44
C ALA A 192 1.39 9.24 -18.21
N LYS A 193 2.30 8.37 -18.67
CA LYS A 193 1.94 7.16 -19.43
C LYS A 193 1.10 6.19 -18.60
N SER A 194 1.40 6.08 -17.30
CA SER A 194 0.71 5.19 -16.38
C SER A 194 1.01 5.52 -14.93
N ILE A 195 0.22 4.91 -14.04
CA ILE A 195 0.49 4.82 -12.60
C ILE A 195 1.11 3.46 -12.32
N VAL A 196 2.31 3.44 -11.76
CA VAL A 196 3.02 2.21 -11.38
C VAL A 196 2.74 1.91 -9.91
N ILE A 197 2.04 0.81 -9.66
CA ILE A 197 1.83 0.28 -8.30
C ILE A 197 3.07 -0.54 -7.93
N PRO A 198 3.80 -0.15 -6.87
CA PRO A 198 5.11 -0.70 -6.60
C PRO A 198 5.10 -2.02 -5.80
N GLU A 199 3.94 -2.42 -5.27
CA GLU A 199 3.82 -3.54 -4.33
C GLU A 199 4.21 -4.87 -4.98
N ALA A 200 5.06 -5.65 -4.31
CA ALA A 200 5.38 -7.02 -4.71
C ALA A 200 4.15 -7.95 -4.58
N GLY A 201 4.18 -9.09 -5.29
CA GLY A 201 3.06 -10.04 -5.35
C GLY A 201 2.55 -10.52 -3.98
N GLN A 202 3.47 -10.78 -3.04
CA GLN A 202 3.13 -11.17 -1.67
C GLN A 202 2.26 -10.12 -0.97
N GLY A 203 2.57 -8.83 -1.14
CA GLY A 203 1.80 -7.73 -0.55
C GLY A 203 0.53 -7.36 -1.34
N ALA A 204 0.58 -7.51 -2.67
CA ALA A 204 -0.54 -7.16 -3.55
C ALA A 204 -1.67 -8.21 -3.54
N LEU A 205 -1.33 -9.50 -3.48
CA LEU A 205 -2.27 -10.63 -3.59
C LEU A 205 -2.45 -11.40 -2.28
N GLY A 206 -1.38 -11.56 -1.49
CA GLY A 206 -1.37 -12.39 -0.28
C GLY A 206 -2.49 -12.07 0.71
N PRO A 207 -2.67 -10.80 1.13
CA PRO A 207 -3.75 -10.42 2.03
C PRO A 207 -5.17 -10.65 1.49
N SER A 208 -5.32 -10.89 0.18
CA SER A 208 -6.59 -11.32 -0.41
C SER A 208 -6.78 -12.83 -0.45
N LEU A 209 -5.67 -13.57 -0.56
CA LEU A 209 -5.64 -15.03 -0.63
C LEU A 209 -5.76 -15.71 0.74
N VAL A 210 -5.24 -15.05 1.78
CA VAL A 210 -5.23 -15.54 3.17
C VAL A 210 -5.80 -14.48 4.12
N PRO A 211 -7.08 -14.09 3.97
CA PRO A 211 -7.72 -13.15 4.89
C PRO A 211 -7.84 -13.77 6.28
N VAL A 212 -7.70 -12.95 7.33
CA VAL A 212 -7.77 -13.41 8.72
C VAL A 212 -9.20 -13.35 9.25
N GLY A 213 -9.73 -14.49 9.68
CA GLY A 213 -11.06 -14.59 10.28
C GLY A 213 -12.17 -14.11 9.33
N ALA A 214 -13.09 -13.29 9.84
CA ALA A 214 -14.21 -12.75 9.07
C ALA A 214 -13.93 -11.36 8.46
N GLU A 215 -12.66 -10.99 8.28
CA GLU A 215 -12.32 -9.70 7.72
C GLU A 215 -12.59 -9.60 6.22
N SER A 216 -12.86 -8.39 5.73
CA SER A 216 -12.83 -8.17 4.28
C SER A 216 -11.38 -8.24 3.79
N PRO A 217 -11.13 -8.96 2.68
CA PRO A 217 -9.79 -9.10 2.13
C PRO A 217 -9.11 -7.73 1.88
N HIS A 218 -7.81 -7.63 2.15
CA HIS A 218 -7.10 -6.36 2.00
C HIS A 218 -6.65 -6.13 0.56
N ARG A 219 -7.15 -5.05 -0.07
CA ARG A 219 -7.01 -4.82 -1.52
C ARG A 219 -6.40 -3.48 -1.92
N GLY A 220 -5.65 -2.83 -1.02
CA GLY A 220 -5.11 -1.47 -1.22
C GLY A 220 -4.21 -1.31 -2.45
N SER A 221 -3.43 -2.34 -2.77
CA SER A 221 -2.55 -2.41 -3.95
C SER A 221 -2.97 -3.50 -4.94
N HIS A 222 -4.19 -4.03 -4.82
CA HIS A 222 -4.64 -5.16 -5.63
C HIS A 222 -4.92 -4.74 -7.09
N PRO A 223 -4.57 -5.55 -8.10
CA PRO A 223 -4.90 -5.25 -9.50
C PRO A 223 -6.40 -5.03 -9.74
N GLY A 224 -7.25 -5.81 -9.07
CA GLY A 224 -8.70 -5.67 -9.15
C GLY A 224 -9.23 -4.34 -8.60
N PHE A 225 -8.51 -3.72 -7.66
CA PHE A 225 -8.83 -2.38 -7.16
C PHE A 225 -8.35 -1.32 -8.16
N SER A 226 -7.14 -1.50 -8.70
CA SER A 226 -6.58 -0.59 -9.72
C SER A 226 -7.46 -0.50 -10.96
N ARG A 227 -8.03 -1.63 -11.42
CA ARG A 227 -8.99 -1.68 -12.54
C ARG A 227 -10.24 -0.84 -12.28
N ARG A 228 -10.78 -0.89 -11.05
CA ARG A 228 -11.94 -0.11 -10.64
C ARG A 228 -11.62 1.38 -10.52
N MET A 229 -10.44 1.72 -10.01
CA MET A 229 -9.96 3.10 -10.02
C MET A 229 -9.78 3.63 -11.45
N ALA A 230 -9.27 2.82 -12.39
CA ALA A 230 -9.16 3.21 -13.79
C ALA A 230 -10.53 3.48 -14.42
N ALA A 231 -11.55 2.67 -14.11
CA ALA A 231 -12.92 2.89 -14.55
C ALA A 231 -13.49 4.20 -13.98
N PHE A 232 -13.31 4.45 -12.68
CA PHE A 232 -13.72 5.70 -12.04
C PHE A 232 -13.02 6.93 -12.65
N PHE A 233 -11.72 6.84 -12.91
CA PHE A 233 -10.95 7.92 -13.56
C PHE A 233 -11.39 8.19 -14.99
N ARG A 234 -11.73 7.14 -15.74
CA ARG A 234 -12.30 7.29 -17.08
C ARG A 234 -13.64 8.00 -17.02
N ALA A 235 -14.54 7.63 -16.11
CA ALA A 235 -15.84 8.30 -15.94
C ALA A 235 -15.66 9.78 -15.54
N PHE A 236 -14.74 10.06 -14.63
CA PHE A 236 -14.51 11.39 -14.08
C PHE A 236 -13.81 12.36 -15.05
N TRP A 237 -12.69 11.95 -15.66
CA TRP A 237 -11.88 12.80 -16.53
C TRP A 237 -12.12 12.59 -18.03
N GLN A 238 -12.92 11.60 -18.42
CA GLN A 238 -13.11 11.20 -19.82
C GLN A 238 -11.78 10.86 -20.52
N LYS A 239 -10.83 10.31 -19.75
CA LYS A 239 -9.49 9.90 -20.20
C LYS A 239 -9.11 8.57 -19.57
N THR A 240 -8.44 7.73 -20.35
CA THR A 240 -7.89 6.46 -19.85
C THR A 240 -6.60 6.71 -19.09
N ILE A 241 -6.58 6.36 -17.80
CA ILE A 241 -5.37 6.29 -16.98
C ILE A 241 -5.10 4.82 -16.69
N SER A 242 -3.95 4.32 -17.13
CA SER A 242 -3.55 2.92 -16.93
C SER A 242 -2.79 2.72 -15.61
N PHE A 243 -2.96 1.54 -15.05
CA PHE A 243 -2.21 1.08 -13.89
C PHE A 243 -1.30 -0.09 -14.29
N GLU A 244 -0.04 -0.04 -13.88
CA GLU A 244 0.94 -1.10 -14.10
C GLU A 244 1.34 -1.69 -12.74
N HIS A 245 1.53 -3.01 -12.68
CA HIS A 245 2.00 -3.74 -11.48
C HIS A 245 3.25 -4.55 -11.83
N PRO A 246 4.42 -3.91 -12.03
CA PRO A 246 5.59 -4.60 -12.59
C PRO A 246 6.11 -5.73 -11.70
N GLN A 247 5.92 -5.61 -10.38
CA GLN A 247 6.37 -6.60 -9.40
C GLN A 247 5.27 -7.57 -8.92
N LEU A 248 4.12 -7.60 -9.59
CA LEU A 248 2.99 -8.44 -9.19
C LEU A 248 3.36 -9.92 -9.07
N TRP A 249 4.28 -10.37 -9.91
CA TRP A 249 4.67 -11.77 -9.98
C TRP A 249 5.99 -12.06 -9.30
N HIS A 250 6.56 -11.11 -8.57
CA HIS A 250 7.81 -11.29 -7.82
C HIS A 250 7.55 -11.27 -6.31
N THR A 251 8.34 -12.02 -5.56
CA THR A 251 8.42 -11.86 -4.10
C THR A 251 9.16 -10.57 -3.79
N LYS A 252 8.99 -10.05 -2.58
CA LYS A 252 9.76 -8.89 -2.13
C LYS A 252 11.26 -9.20 -2.05
N GLY A 253 11.62 -10.45 -1.71
CA GLY A 253 13.00 -10.94 -1.73
C GLY A 253 13.62 -10.91 -3.13
N GLU A 254 12.89 -11.34 -4.16
CA GLU A 254 13.32 -11.24 -5.55
C GLU A 254 13.49 -9.79 -5.99
N VAL A 255 12.56 -8.90 -5.61
CA VAL A 255 12.66 -7.45 -5.92
C VAL A 255 13.91 -6.83 -5.29
N LEU A 256 14.21 -7.13 -4.02
CA LEU A 256 15.44 -6.67 -3.38
C LEU A 256 16.70 -7.30 -4.00
N THR A 257 16.63 -8.56 -4.42
CA THR A 257 17.73 -9.23 -5.12
C THR A 257 18.03 -8.57 -6.47
N MET A 258 16.98 -8.21 -7.23
CA MET A 258 17.11 -7.42 -8.46
C MET A 258 17.77 -6.07 -8.18
N LEU A 259 17.33 -5.39 -7.13
CA LEU A 259 17.90 -4.10 -6.72
C LEU A 259 19.38 -4.20 -6.30
N LYS A 260 19.74 -5.26 -5.57
CA LYS A 260 21.12 -5.56 -5.17
C LYS A 260 22.00 -5.84 -6.40
N LYS A 261 21.55 -6.70 -7.31
CA LYS A 261 22.25 -7.07 -8.54
C LYS A 261 22.57 -5.87 -9.43
N GLU A 262 21.68 -4.89 -9.47
CA GLU A 262 21.85 -3.67 -10.26
C GLU A 262 22.60 -2.55 -9.52
N ASN A 263 23.08 -2.79 -8.29
CA ASN A 263 23.73 -1.79 -7.43
C ASN A 263 22.84 -0.56 -7.14
N LEU A 264 21.52 -0.76 -7.06
CA LEU A 264 20.52 0.30 -6.84
C LEU A 264 19.96 0.31 -5.41
N HIS A 265 20.54 -0.47 -4.51
CA HIS A 265 19.99 -0.72 -3.18
C HIS A 265 20.36 0.36 -2.15
N GLU A 266 21.32 1.25 -2.43
CA GLU A 266 21.75 2.29 -1.49
C GLU A 266 20.58 3.12 -0.90
N GLY A 267 20.45 3.12 0.43
CA GLY A 267 19.40 3.84 1.15
C GLY A 267 18.15 3.00 1.46
N TRP A 268 18.12 1.72 1.08
CA TRP A 268 17.02 0.81 1.39
C TRP A 268 16.77 0.67 2.91
N GLU A 269 17.81 0.79 3.73
CA GLU A 269 17.77 0.68 5.18
C GLU A 269 16.91 1.78 5.81
N LYS A 270 16.79 2.93 5.13
CA LYS A 270 15.98 4.09 5.56
C LYS A 270 14.48 3.93 5.27
N THR A 271 14.10 2.89 4.52
CA THR A 271 12.70 2.63 4.19
C THR A 271 11.92 2.11 5.40
N PHE A 272 10.60 2.35 5.44
CA PHE A 272 9.77 2.00 6.58
C PHE A 272 8.59 1.10 6.20
N SER A 273 8.57 -0.14 6.69
CA SER A 273 7.56 -1.15 6.37
C SER A 273 6.58 -1.46 7.51
N CYS A 274 6.82 -0.94 8.72
CA CYS A 274 6.00 -1.25 9.88
C CYS A 274 4.63 -0.56 9.81
N SER A 275 3.56 -1.32 10.03
CA SER A 275 2.18 -0.83 10.04
C SER A 275 1.73 -0.30 11.41
N ARG A 276 2.52 -0.53 12.46
CA ARG A 276 2.17 -0.13 13.84
C ARG A 276 2.50 1.33 14.12
N GLY A 277 1.67 1.97 14.93
CA GLY A 277 1.84 3.36 15.33
C GLY A 277 3.08 3.54 16.22
N GLN A 278 3.80 4.65 16.02
CA GLN A 278 4.99 5.00 16.82
C GLN A 278 4.67 5.40 18.27
N ARG A 279 3.40 5.38 18.69
CA ARG A 279 3.03 5.50 20.10
C ARG A 279 3.23 4.18 20.83
N ASP A 280 2.96 3.07 20.16
CA ASP A 280 3.00 1.72 20.73
C ASP A 280 4.38 1.06 20.61
N ILE A 281 5.18 1.58 19.68
CA ILE A 281 6.53 1.10 19.33
C ILE A 281 7.51 2.23 19.67
N ARG A 282 7.97 2.24 20.93
CA ARG A 282 8.89 3.25 21.46
C ARG A 282 9.94 2.60 22.34
N THR A 283 11.16 3.08 22.17
CA THR A 283 12.30 2.67 22.98
C THR A 283 12.94 3.90 23.63
N GLU A 284 13.94 3.71 24.49
CA GLU A 284 14.66 4.81 25.12
C GLU A 284 15.47 5.64 24.11
N ARG A 285 15.87 5.05 22.97
CA ARG A 285 16.61 5.71 21.89
C ARG A 285 15.91 6.91 21.21
N HIS A 286 14.63 7.16 21.49
CA HIS A 286 13.83 8.26 20.88
C HIS A 286 13.85 8.28 19.33
N LYS A 287 14.22 7.17 18.68
CA LYS A 287 14.27 6.96 17.22
C LYS A 287 13.00 6.27 16.75
N LYS A 288 12.59 6.55 15.50
CA LYS A 288 11.53 5.79 14.82
C LYS A 288 12.04 4.37 14.54
N ILE A 289 11.35 3.36 15.05
CA ILE A 289 11.77 1.95 14.94
C ILE A 289 10.64 1.08 14.40
N HIS A 290 10.98 -0.05 13.78
CA HIS A 290 10.03 -1.05 13.34
C HIS A 290 9.66 -1.95 14.52
N CYS A 291 8.44 -2.50 14.56
CA CYS A 291 8.10 -3.44 15.62
C CYS A 291 8.91 -4.75 15.47
N GLY A 292 8.99 -5.32 14.26
CA GLY A 292 9.65 -6.60 14.02
C GLY A 292 8.71 -7.79 13.92
N ILE A 293 7.45 -7.64 14.36
CA ILE A 293 6.48 -8.74 14.50
C ILE A 293 5.16 -8.58 13.73
N CYS A 294 4.83 -7.40 13.21
CA CYS A 294 3.65 -7.27 12.34
C CYS A 294 3.93 -7.82 10.95
N SER A 295 2.91 -8.18 10.18
CA SER A 295 3.07 -8.79 8.84
C SER A 295 3.97 -7.98 7.90
N GLY A 296 3.90 -6.64 7.93
CA GLY A 296 4.80 -5.78 7.16
C GLY A 296 6.28 -5.83 7.59
N CYS A 297 6.55 -6.10 8.88
CA CYS A 297 7.91 -6.33 9.39
C CYS A 297 8.38 -7.76 9.11
N MET A 298 7.52 -8.77 9.29
CA MET A 298 7.83 -10.17 8.95
C MET A 298 8.18 -10.30 7.46
N LEU A 299 7.38 -9.71 6.58
CA LEU A 299 7.65 -9.72 5.14
C LEU A 299 8.94 -8.96 4.79
N ARG A 300 9.26 -7.88 5.52
CA ARG A 300 10.55 -7.17 5.37
C ARG A 300 11.72 -8.06 5.75
N ARG A 301 11.68 -8.68 6.94
CA ARG A 301 12.74 -9.58 7.42
C ARG A 301 12.96 -10.75 6.46
N LEU A 302 11.86 -11.36 6.00
CA LEU A 302 11.90 -12.41 4.99
C LEU A 302 12.59 -11.94 3.71
N ALA A 303 12.21 -10.78 3.18
CA ALA A 303 12.79 -10.24 1.96
C ALA A 303 14.28 -9.88 2.10
N VAL A 304 14.65 -9.27 3.23
CA VAL A 304 16.04 -8.90 3.54
C VAL A 304 16.91 -10.15 3.64
N PHE A 305 16.42 -11.20 4.33
CA PHE A 305 17.08 -12.50 4.41
C PHE A 305 17.24 -13.13 3.02
N SER A 306 16.17 -13.19 2.23
CA SER A 306 16.20 -13.79 0.89
C SER A 306 17.14 -13.07 -0.08
N ALA A 307 17.32 -11.75 0.09
CA ALA A 307 18.23 -10.94 -0.72
C ALA A 307 19.65 -10.85 -0.16
N ASP A 308 19.93 -11.49 0.99
CA ASP A 308 21.22 -11.45 1.68
C ASP A 308 21.68 -9.99 1.91
N LEU A 309 20.79 -9.16 2.45
CA LEU A 309 21.09 -7.75 2.75
C LEU A 309 21.33 -7.55 4.25
N PRO A 310 22.33 -6.73 4.65
CA PRO A 310 22.63 -6.51 6.06
C PRO A 310 21.64 -5.51 6.68
N GLU A 311 20.91 -5.94 7.72
CA GLU A 311 20.00 -5.05 8.45
C GLU A 311 20.61 -4.61 9.79
N PRO A 312 20.58 -3.31 10.14
CA PRO A 312 21.11 -2.85 11.42
C PRO A 312 20.45 -3.55 12.61
N ALA A 313 21.23 -3.97 13.60
CA ALA A 313 20.73 -4.66 14.79
C ALA A 313 19.70 -3.83 15.58
N ASP A 314 19.77 -2.50 15.45
CA ASP A 314 18.92 -1.54 16.16
C ASP A 314 17.57 -1.26 15.46
N THR A 315 17.23 -2.00 14.38
CA THR A 315 16.07 -1.76 13.51
C THR A 315 14.72 -2.11 14.15
N TYR A 316 14.69 -3.07 15.07
CA TYR A 316 13.46 -3.69 15.57
C TYR A 316 13.30 -3.58 17.10
N MET A 317 12.06 -3.44 17.55
CA MET A 317 11.70 -3.54 18.97
C MET A 317 11.73 -4.99 19.48
N TRP A 318 11.39 -5.94 18.61
CA TRP A 318 11.59 -7.38 18.84
C TRP A 318 12.66 -7.89 17.86
N PRO A 319 13.96 -7.70 18.14
CA PRO A 319 15.05 -8.02 17.22
C PRO A 319 15.24 -9.53 16.98
N ASP A 320 15.15 -10.36 18.03
CA ASP A 320 15.51 -11.77 17.97
C ASP A 320 14.29 -12.67 17.75
N LEU A 321 14.11 -13.16 16.53
CA LEU A 321 13.03 -14.10 16.21
C LEU A 321 13.35 -15.55 16.57
N SER A 322 14.58 -15.85 16.99
CA SER A 322 15.02 -17.20 17.41
C SER A 322 14.75 -17.49 18.89
N ALA A 323 14.45 -16.46 19.68
CA ALA A 323 14.06 -16.58 21.08
C ALA A 323 12.87 -17.52 21.29
N SER A 324 12.80 -18.15 22.48
CA SER A 324 11.77 -19.15 22.78
C SER A 324 10.40 -18.54 23.09
N SER A 325 10.37 -17.25 23.42
CA SER A 325 9.16 -16.47 23.67
C SER A 325 9.24 -15.08 23.06
N LEU A 326 8.10 -14.41 22.92
CA LEU A 326 8.04 -13.03 22.44
C LEU A 326 8.60 -12.05 23.48
N GLU A 327 8.53 -12.40 24.76
CA GLU A 327 9.10 -11.66 25.88
C GLU A 327 10.63 -11.63 25.81
N GLU A 328 11.26 -12.78 25.57
CA GLU A 328 12.72 -12.88 25.37
C GLU A 328 13.20 -12.16 24.11
N SER A 329 12.33 -12.09 23.10
CA SER A 329 12.61 -11.37 21.84
C SER A 329 12.63 -9.84 22.03
N LEU A 330 12.05 -9.29 23.10
CA LEU A 330 11.88 -7.86 23.31
C LEU A 330 13.22 -7.18 23.64
N CYS A 331 13.52 -6.06 22.98
CA CYS A 331 14.72 -5.28 23.28
C CYS A 331 14.72 -4.71 24.71
N GLU A 332 15.89 -4.65 25.35
CA GLU A 332 16.06 -4.20 26.73
C GLU A 332 15.58 -2.76 26.97
N ASP A 333 15.70 -1.89 25.96
CA ASP A 333 15.32 -0.48 26.04
C ASP A 333 13.83 -0.22 25.69
N ALA A 334 13.01 -1.27 25.70
CA ALA A 334 11.57 -1.17 25.57
C ALA A 334 10.92 -0.53 26.81
N ARG A 335 10.04 0.45 26.60
CA ARG A 335 9.38 1.19 27.69
C ARG A 335 8.17 0.49 28.31
N ARG A 336 7.87 -0.73 27.90
CA ARG A 336 6.72 -1.52 28.36
C ARG A 336 6.94 -3.01 28.09
N PRO A 337 6.31 -3.90 28.87
CA PRO A 337 6.31 -5.33 28.58
C PRO A 337 5.49 -5.65 27.32
N VAL A 338 5.61 -6.90 26.87
CA VAL A 338 4.77 -7.49 25.83
C VAL A 338 3.31 -7.50 26.31
N SER A 339 2.39 -7.13 25.42
CA SER A 339 0.94 -7.14 25.66
C SER A 339 0.27 -8.27 24.86
N THR A 340 -0.94 -8.66 25.25
CA THR A 340 -1.76 -9.61 24.48
C THR A 340 -1.93 -9.21 23.02
N ASN A 341 -2.12 -7.91 22.77
CA ASN A 341 -2.25 -7.41 21.39
C ASN A 341 -0.93 -7.51 20.60
N ASP A 342 0.24 -7.49 21.25
CA ASP A 342 1.51 -7.77 20.55
C ASP A 342 1.57 -9.23 20.12
N TRP A 343 1.20 -10.14 21.03
CA TRP A 343 1.10 -11.57 20.74
C TRP A 343 0.13 -11.85 19.60
N ASP A 344 -1.09 -11.30 19.64
CA ASP A 344 -2.06 -11.45 18.56
C ASP A 344 -1.48 -10.99 17.21
N ILE A 345 -0.82 -9.83 17.18
CA ILE A 345 -0.19 -9.32 15.95
C ILE A 345 0.92 -10.26 15.46
N ALA A 346 1.76 -10.78 16.37
CA ALA A 346 2.87 -11.67 16.04
C ALA A 346 2.37 -12.99 15.46
N VAL A 347 1.43 -13.65 16.14
CA VAL A 347 0.85 -14.93 15.73
C VAL A 347 0.19 -14.80 14.36
N HIS A 348 -0.69 -13.81 14.17
CA HIS A 348 -1.36 -13.61 12.89
C HIS A 348 -0.39 -13.22 11.75
N ALA A 349 0.73 -12.57 12.06
CA ALA A 349 1.75 -12.29 11.07
C ALA A 349 2.47 -13.58 10.61
N VAL A 350 2.77 -14.50 11.54
CA VAL A 350 3.34 -15.82 11.22
C VAL A 350 2.34 -16.66 10.44
N MET A 351 1.09 -16.73 10.90
CA MET A 351 0.00 -17.45 10.21
C MET A 351 -0.18 -16.97 8.77
N ALA A 352 -0.19 -15.65 8.53
CA ALA A 352 -0.36 -15.11 7.19
C ALA A 352 0.78 -15.51 6.23
N MET A 353 2.02 -15.59 6.72
CA MET A 353 3.15 -16.06 5.90
C MET A 353 3.06 -17.56 5.65
N GLU A 354 2.77 -18.34 6.69
CA GLU A 354 2.65 -19.80 6.59
C GLU A 354 1.48 -20.24 5.70
N ASP A 355 0.31 -19.64 5.86
CA ASP A 355 -0.87 -19.93 5.03
C ASP A 355 -0.60 -19.61 3.55
N LEU A 356 0.09 -18.50 3.27
CA LEU A 356 0.47 -18.15 1.90
C LEU A 356 1.48 -19.16 1.33
N ALA A 357 2.43 -19.64 2.14
CA ALA A 357 3.37 -20.69 1.76
C ALA A 357 2.67 -22.04 1.50
N ARG A 358 1.62 -22.38 2.26
CA ARG A 358 0.82 -23.60 2.06
C ARG A 358 0.03 -23.58 0.75
N LEU A 359 -0.39 -22.40 0.28
CA LEU A 359 -1.07 -22.27 -1.01
C LEU A 359 -0.23 -22.74 -2.21
N ALA A 360 1.09 -22.81 -2.09
CA ALA A 360 1.94 -23.39 -3.14
C ALA A 360 1.65 -24.88 -3.42
N ASN A 361 1.04 -25.59 -2.46
CA ASN A 361 0.61 -26.98 -2.62
C ASN A 361 -0.80 -27.10 -3.22
N THR A 362 -1.51 -26.00 -3.41
CA THR A 362 -2.85 -25.97 -4.00
C THR A 362 -2.73 -25.97 -5.53
N PRO A 363 -3.39 -26.89 -6.26
CA PRO A 363 -3.38 -26.88 -7.72
C PRO A 363 -3.88 -25.56 -8.30
N ILE A 364 -3.28 -25.10 -9.41
CA ILE A 364 -3.69 -23.83 -10.03
C ILE A 364 -5.12 -23.85 -10.58
N THR A 365 -5.66 -25.04 -10.85
CA THR A 365 -7.06 -25.30 -11.25
C THR A 365 -8.03 -25.33 -10.06
N HIS A 366 -7.54 -25.16 -8.83
CA HIS A 366 -8.40 -25.12 -7.66
C HIS A 366 -9.24 -23.84 -7.68
N PRO A 367 -10.55 -23.88 -7.33
CA PRO A 367 -11.43 -22.71 -7.39
C PRO A 367 -10.90 -21.48 -6.64
N LYS A 368 -10.16 -21.68 -5.55
CA LYS A 368 -9.49 -20.59 -4.81
C LYS A 368 -8.49 -19.81 -5.68
N MET A 369 -7.70 -20.50 -6.50
CA MET A 369 -6.70 -19.88 -7.39
C MET A 369 -7.37 -19.21 -8.59
N GLU A 370 -8.36 -19.87 -9.19
CA GLU A 370 -9.15 -19.30 -10.29
C GLU A 370 -9.88 -18.02 -9.85
N ASN A 371 -10.51 -18.04 -8.68
CA ASN A 371 -11.16 -16.88 -8.09
C ASN A 371 -10.17 -15.75 -7.78
N ALA A 372 -8.94 -16.06 -7.36
CA ALA A 372 -7.92 -15.03 -7.11
C ALA A 372 -7.51 -14.32 -8.41
N LEU A 373 -7.31 -15.08 -9.50
CA LEU A 373 -7.01 -14.51 -10.82
C LEU A 373 -8.19 -13.70 -11.35
N PHE A 374 -9.42 -14.21 -11.20
CA PHE A 374 -10.64 -13.47 -11.56
C PHE A 374 -10.80 -12.19 -10.74
N ASP A 375 -10.51 -12.23 -9.44
CA ASP A 375 -10.58 -11.06 -8.57
C ASP A 375 -9.58 -9.98 -9.05
N ALA A 376 -8.38 -10.39 -9.44
CA ALA A 376 -7.33 -9.51 -9.93
C ALA A 376 -7.63 -8.92 -11.32
N PHE A 377 -8.05 -9.74 -12.28
CA PHE A 377 -8.09 -9.37 -13.70
C PHE A 377 -9.50 -9.24 -14.29
N GLY A 378 -10.53 -9.65 -13.54
CA GLY A 378 -11.90 -9.74 -14.05
C GLY A 378 -12.01 -10.76 -15.18
N ASN A 379 -12.95 -10.53 -16.10
CA ASN A 379 -13.24 -11.43 -17.21
C ASN A 379 -12.33 -11.21 -18.43
N ASN A 380 -11.03 -11.02 -18.23
CA ASN A 380 -10.06 -10.87 -19.33
C ASN A 380 -9.35 -12.21 -19.61
N PRO A 381 -9.70 -12.94 -20.68
CA PRO A 381 -9.17 -14.29 -20.91
C PRO A 381 -7.65 -14.32 -21.06
N GLN A 382 -7.04 -13.32 -21.70
CA GLN A 382 -5.59 -13.28 -21.88
C GLN A 382 -4.86 -13.10 -20.54
N GLN A 383 -5.37 -12.21 -19.67
CA GLN A 383 -4.77 -11.98 -18.36
C GLN A 383 -5.01 -13.16 -17.40
N LEU A 384 -6.17 -13.80 -17.47
CA LEU A 384 -6.47 -15.01 -16.69
C LEU A 384 -5.53 -16.16 -17.07
N ALA A 385 -5.41 -16.45 -18.37
CA ALA A 385 -4.51 -17.49 -18.86
C ALA A 385 -3.03 -17.16 -18.56
N GLY A 386 -2.64 -15.90 -18.73
CA GLY A 386 -1.28 -15.43 -18.47
C GLY A 386 -0.91 -15.32 -16.99
N GLY A 387 -1.88 -15.31 -16.07
CA GLY A 387 -1.64 -15.14 -14.63
C GLY A 387 -1.47 -16.44 -13.84
N ALA A 388 -1.92 -17.58 -14.38
CA ALA A 388 -1.94 -18.87 -13.69
C ALA A 388 -0.53 -19.35 -13.30
N GLU A 389 0.36 -19.50 -14.27
CA GLU A 389 1.73 -19.96 -14.00
C GLU A 389 2.55 -18.95 -13.18
N PRO A 390 2.49 -17.62 -13.43
CA PRO A 390 3.14 -16.64 -12.57
C PRO A 390 2.64 -16.66 -11.12
N LEU A 391 1.34 -16.86 -10.88
CA LEU A 391 0.81 -17.00 -9.52
C LEU A 391 1.38 -18.24 -8.84
N ARG A 392 1.38 -19.39 -9.52
CA ARG A 392 1.98 -20.63 -9.01
C ARG A 392 3.45 -20.44 -8.65
N ARG A 393 4.23 -19.84 -9.55
CA ARG A 393 5.65 -19.54 -9.36
C ARG A 393 5.88 -18.60 -8.19
N LEU A 394 5.07 -17.54 -8.03
CA LEU A 394 5.13 -16.63 -6.89
C LEU A 394 4.90 -17.35 -5.56
N LEU A 395 3.90 -18.23 -5.48
CA LEU A 395 3.59 -19.00 -4.28
C LEU A 395 4.72 -19.98 -3.93
N LEU A 396 5.28 -20.68 -4.92
CA LEU A 396 6.44 -21.57 -4.74
C LEU A 396 7.69 -20.81 -4.28
N ALA A 397 7.95 -19.63 -4.85
CA ALA A 397 9.05 -18.77 -4.45
C ALA A 397 8.87 -18.33 -2.99
N HIS A 398 7.69 -17.83 -2.62
CA HIS A 398 7.39 -17.46 -1.24
C HIS A 398 7.53 -18.64 -0.27
N GLN A 399 7.01 -19.83 -0.61
CA GLN A 399 7.16 -21.03 0.22
C GLN A 399 8.64 -21.37 0.44
N THR A 400 9.46 -21.29 -0.61
CA THR A 400 10.90 -21.58 -0.53
C THR A 400 11.63 -20.57 0.36
N GLU A 401 11.37 -19.27 0.16
CA GLU A 401 11.92 -18.20 0.99
C GLU A 401 11.52 -18.38 2.46
N TRP A 402 10.23 -18.62 2.72
CA TRP A 402 9.68 -18.73 4.07
C TRP A 402 10.23 -19.94 4.83
N ARG A 403 10.35 -21.11 4.18
CA ARG A 403 10.96 -22.31 4.78
C ARG A 403 12.43 -22.11 5.15
N LYS A 404 13.21 -21.49 4.27
CA LYS A 404 14.62 -21.17 4.57
C LYS A 404 14.72 -20.17 5.73
N PHE A 405 13.87 -19.16 5.73
CA PHE A 405 13.84 -18.13 6.76
C PHE A 405 13.46 -18.67 8.14
N THR A 406 12.53 -19.63 8.21
CA THR A 406 12.07 -20.23 9.46
C THR A 406 13.05 -21.30 9.97
N GLN A 407 13.70 -22.03 9.06
CA GLN A 407 14.73 -23.03 9.41
C GLN A 407 15.90 -22.42 10.19
N GLN A 408 16.36 -21.21 9.83
CA GLN A 408 17.47 -20.55 10.55
C GLN A 408 17.11 -20.08 11.96
N LEU A 409 15.82 -19.96 12.31
CA LEU A 409 15.39 -19.50 13.63
C LEU A 409 15.51 -20.59 14.69
N GLY A 410 15.66 -21.85 14.29
CA GLY A 410 15.72 -22.99 15.20
C GLY A 410 14.32 -23.46 15.64
N PRO A 411 14.16 -24.77 15.96
CA PRO A 411 12.85 -25.38 16.23
C PRO A 411 12.16 -24.81 17.47
N GLU A 412 12.94 -24.38 18.46
CA GLU A 412 12.43 -23.82 19.72
C GLU A 412 12.01 -22.35 19.63
N SER A 413 12.21 -21.70 18.48
CA SER A 413 11.80 -20.30 18.33
C SER A 413 10.30 -20.13 18.44
N TRP A 414 9.85 -19.02 19.06
CA TRP A 414 8.43 -18.72 19.19
C TRP A 414 7.71 -18.72 17.82
N VAL A 415 8.42 -18.32 16.75
CA VAL A 415 7.92 -18.36 15.37
C VAL A 415 7.61 -19.80 14.93
N ASN A 416 8.57 -20.72 15.10
CA ASN A 416 8.40 -22.11 14.67
C ASN A 416 7.40 -22.87 15.54
N GLN A 417 7.29 -22.54 16.82
CA GLN A 417 6.23 -23.06 17.69
C GLN A 417 4.84 -22.71 17.13
N GLN A 418 4.63 -21.46 16.66
CA GLN A 418 3.35 -21.10 16.03
C GLN A 418 3.08 -21.88 14.74
N ILE A 419 4.10 -22.09 13.91
CA ILE A 419 3.97 -22.87 12.67
C ILE A 419 3.58 -24.32 12.96
N ALA A 420 4.13 -24.92 14.02
CA ALA A 420 3.84 -26.30 14.41
C ALA A 420 2.40 -26.50 14.91
N HIS A 421 1.71 -25.44 15.36
CA HIS A 421 0.32 -25.48 15.79
C HIS A 421 -0.70 -25.34 14.65
N LEU A 422 -0.27 -24.92 13.46
CA LEU A 422 -1.09 -24.74 12.27
C LEU A 422 -1.14 -26.01 11.42
#